data_AF-A0A164H9L8-F1
#
_entry.id   AF-A0A164H9L8-F1
#
_cell.length_a   1.000
_cell.length_b   1.000
_cell.length_c   1.000
_cell.angle_alpha   90.00
_cell.angle_beta   90.00
_cell.angle_gamma   90.00
#
_symmetry.space_group_name_H-M   'P 1'
#
loop_
_entity.id
_entity.type
_entity.pdbx_description
1 polymer ?
#
loop_
_entity_poly.entity_id
_entity_poly.type
_entity_poly.pdbx_seq_one_letter_code
_entity_poly.pdbx_strand_id
1 'polypeptide(L)'
;MVTAIEAVVLQRVRDAHAGVGFLTGCVGRDNSEAERGLDGMTLTAEHAEQVTLVMFDLARELAARDGDGADPSAVRDYLEELAEGERRRVMPGGEVWVGWPNLRLATS
;
A
#
# COMPACT_ATOMS: atom_id res chain seq x y z
N MET A 1 8.11 -0.52 12.06
CA MET A 1 7.11 0.50 12.48
C MET A 1 5.77 0.12 11.86
N VAL A 2 4.63 0.58 12.39
CA VAL A 2 3.32 0.38 11.75
C VAL A 2 2.79 1.76 11.38
N THR A 3 2.56 1.97 10.09
CA THR A 3 2.01 3.19 9.52
C THR A 3 0.51 3.06 9.33
N ALA A 4 -0.24 4.08 9.72
CA ALA A 4 -1.69 4.13 9.59
C ALA A 4 -2.11 5.04 8.43
N ILE A 5 -3.16 4.67 7.69
CA ILE A 5 -3.72 5.46 6.60
C ILE A 5 -5.24 5.55 6.73
N GLU A 6 -5.78 6.74 6.48
CA GLU A 6 -7.23 6.96 6.56
C GLU A 6 -7.96 6.34 5.36
N ALA A 7 -9.17 5.82 5.59
CA ALA A 7 -9.99 5.25 4.51
C ALA A 7 -10.31 6.28 3.41
N VAL A 8 -10.48 7.55 3.76
CA VAL A 8 -10.72 8.63 2.79
C VAL A 8 -9.53 8.83 1.85
N VAL A 9 -8.30 8.66 2.34
CA VAL A 9 -7.08 8.75 1.53
C VAL A 9 -7.03 7.59 0.53
N LEU A 10 -7.26 6.36 0.98
CA LEU A 10 -7.30 5.19 0.10
C LEU A 10 -8.36 5.32 -0.98
N GLN A 11 -9.53 5.87 -0.64
CA GLN A 11 -10.59 6.14 -1.60
C GLN A 11 -10.15 7.15 -2.67
N ARG A 12 -9.51 8.26 -2.28
CA ARG A 12 -8.96 9.25 -3.23
C ARG A 12 -7.92 8.65 -4.17
N VAL A 13 -7.00 7.84 -3.64
CA VAL A 13 -5.99 7.14 -4.45
C VAL A 13 -6.67 6.16 -5.41
N ARG A 14 -7.65 5.38 -4.93
CA ARG A 14 -8.41 4.46 -5.79
C ARG A 14 -9.09 5.19 -6.94
N ASP A 15 -9.71 6.34 -6.69
CA ASP A 15 -10.43 7.10 -7.70
C ASP A 15 -9.50 7.73 -8.75
N ALA A 16 -8.20 7.91 -8.43
CA ALA A 16 -7.18 8.37 -9.37
C ALA A 16 -6.63 7.26 -10.28
N HIS A 17 -6.81 5.98 -9.91
CA HIS A 17 -6.23 4.82 -10.60
C HIS A 17 -7.31 3.82 -11.00
N ALA A 18 -7.72 3.83 -12.27
CA ALA A 18 -8.65 2.83 -12.79
C ALA A 18 -8.07 1.40 -12.66
N GLY A 19 -8.89 0.43 -12.27
CA GLY A 19 -8.46 -0.96 -12.10
C GLY A 19 -7.72 -1.26 -10.79
N VAL A 20 -7.56 -0.26 -9.90
CA VAL A 20 -6.97 -0.43 -8.57
C VAL A 20 -8.04 -0.65 -7.52
N GLY A 21 -7.79 -1.60 -6.61
CA GLY A 21 -8.65 -1.87 -5.44
C GLY A 21 -7.84 -2.03 -4.16
N PHE A 22 -8.42 -1.63 -3.03
CA PHE A 22 -7.84 -1.81 -1.70
C PHE A 22 -8.72 -2.71 -0.84
N LEU A 23 -8.08 -3.59 -0.08
CA LEU A 23 -8.71 -4.52 0.86
C LEU A 23 -7.93 -4.50 2.18
N THR A 24 -8.64 -4.69 3.29
CA THR A 24 -8.03 -4.96 4.59
C THR A 24 -8.15 -6.43 4.91
N GLY A 25 -7.04 -7.10 5.21
CA GLY A 25 -7.06 -8.51 5.58
C GLY A 25 -5.78 -9.27 5.18
N CYS A 26 -5.56 -10.38 5.89
CA CYS A 26 -4.43 -11.32 5.80
C CYS A 26 -3.50 -11.15 4.60
N VAL A 27 -2.36 -10.50 4.82
CA VAL A 27 -1.24 -10.52 3.88
C VAL A 27 -0.49 -11.84 4.03
N GLY A 28 -0.59 -12.74 3.05
CA GLY A 28 0.14 -14.01 3.03
C GLY A 28 1.44 -13.92 2.23
N ARG A 29 2.54 -14.49 2.76
CA ARG A 29 3.71 -14.87 1.97
C ARG A 29 3.51 -16.26 1.36
N ASP A 30 3.95 -16.46 0.12
CA ASP A 30 3.81 -17.75 -0.59
C ASP A 30 4.52 -18.93 0.09
N ASN A 31 5.42 -18.70 1.07
CA ASN A 31 6.23 -19.75 1.72
C ASN A 31 6.31 -19.67 3.26
N SER A 32 5.38 -18.98 3.93
CA SER A 32 5.41 -18.89 5.40
C SER A 32 4.03 -19.08 6.02
N GLU A 33 3.86 -20.17 6.76
CA GLU A 33 2.68 -20.33 7.62
C GLU A 33 2.67 -19.34 8.80
N ALA A 34 3.82 -18.72 9.12
CA ALA A 34 3.97 -17.83 10.26
C ALA A 34 3.37 -16.42 10.06
N GLU A 35 3.09 -16.00 8.81
CA GLU A 35 2.47 -14.69 8.52
C GLU A 35 0.98 -14.78 8.14
N ARG A 36 0.38 -15.98 8.22
CA ARG A 36 -1.09 -16.10 8.14
C ARG A 36 -1.71 -15.39 9.35
N GLY A 37 -2.29 -14.21 9.14
CA GLY A 37 -2.98 -13.45 10.20
C GLY A 37 -2.48 -12.02 10.44
N LEU A 38 -1.54 -11.50 9.65
CA LEU A 38 -1.13 -10.10 9.80
C LEU A 38 -2.20 -9.15 9.26
N ASP A 39 -2.82 -8.38 10.16
CA ASP A 39 -3.66 -7.23 9.83
C ASP A 39 -2.82 -6.17 9.10
N GLY A 40 -3.10 -6.00 7.81
CA GLY A 40 -2.44 -5.05 6.93
C GLY A 40 -3.31 -4.67 5.73
N MET A 41 -2.77 -3.82 4.87
CA MET A 41 -3.42 -3.38 3.63
C MET A 41 -3.01 -4.28 2.46
N THR A 42 -3.97 -4.59 1.60
CA THR A 42 -3.73 -5.24 0.31
C THR A 42 -4.21 -4.33 -0.83
N LEU A 43 -3.36 -4.15 -1.83
CA LEU A 43 -3.65 -3.53 -3.12
C LEU A 43 -3.85 -4.62 -4.17
N THR A 44 -4.83 -4.43 -5.04
CA THR A 44 -5.02 -5.15 -6.31
C THR A 44 -4.85 -4.15 -7.45
N ALA A 45 -4.14 -4.53 -8.50
CA ALA A 45 -3.89 -3.71 -9.68
C ALA A 45 -3.88 -4.58 -10.94
N GLU A 46 -4.34 -4.06 -12.08
CA GLU A 46 -4.35 -4.80 -13.35
C GLU A 46 -2.92 -4.98 -13.91
N HIS A 47 -2.03 -4.03 -13.63
CA HIS A 47 -0.67 -4.00 -14.17
C HIS A 47 0.38 -3.59 -13.12
N ALA A 48 1.62 -4.04 -13.31
CA ALA A 48 2.72 -3.81 -12.37
C ALA A 48 3.12 -2.33 -12.26
N GLU A 49 2.99 -1.56 -13.33
CA GLU A 49 3.31 -0.13 -13.38
C GLU A 49 2.37 0.70 -12.50
N GLN A 50 1.11 0.26 -12.36
CA GLN A 50 0.13 0.91 -11.49
C GLN A 50 0.55 0.84 -10.02
N VAL A 51 1.20 -0.25 -9.59
CA VAL A 51 1.69 -0.40 -8.22
C VAL A 51 2.65 0.73 -7.87
N THR A 52 3.59 1.05 -8.76
CA THR A 52 4.58 2.11 -8.52
C THR A 52 3.91 3.48 -8.37
N LEU A 53 2.94 3.79 -9.23
CA LEU A 53 2.22 5.06 -9.15
C LEU A 53 1.36 5.15 -7.87
N VAL A 54 0.67 4.07 -7.52
CA VAL A 54 -0.11 3.99 -6.28
C VAL A 54 0.77 4.14 -5.05
N MET A 55 1.93 3.47 -5.00
CA MET A 55 2.88 3.62 -3.88
C MET A 55 3.36 5.07 -3.74
N PHE A 56 3.64 5.75 -4.84
CA PHE A 56 4.01 7.16 -4.83
C PHE A 56 2.89 8.04 -4.26
N ASP A 57 1.65 7.85 -4.71
CA ASP A 57 0.53 8.64 -4.21
C ASP A 57 0.23 8.35 -2.73
N LEU A 58 0.34 7.09 -2.28
CA LEU A 58 0.22 6.73 -0.87
C LEU A 58 1.31 7.42 -0.03
N ALA A 59 2.57 7.37 -0.46
CA ALA A 59 3.66 8.01 0.24
C ALA A 59 3.51 9.53 0.31
N ARG A 60 3.01 10.15 -0.77
CA ARG A 60 2.72 11.60 -0.79
C ARG A 60 1.62 11.97 0.20
N GLU A 61 0.55 11.19 0.28
CA GLU A 61 -0.55 11.46 1.22
C GLU A 61 -0.12 11.22 2.68
N LEU A 62 0.72 10.22 2.93
CA LEU A 62 1.30 9.97 4.25
C LEU A 62 2.24 11.09 4.69
N ALA A 63 3.10 11.58 3.80
CA ALA A 63 3.92 12.76 4.05
C ALA A 63 3.06 14.02 4.28
N ALA A 64 1.99 14.20 3.48
CA ALA A 64 1.08 15.34 3.62
C ALA A 64 0.35 15.35 4.96
N ARG A 65 -0.02 14.18 5.49
CA ARG A 65 -0.63 14.03 6.82
C ARG A 65 0.27 14.61 7.92
N ASP A 66 1.58 14.45 7.77
CA ASP A 66 2.56 14.92 8.75
C ASP A 66 2.99 16.38 8.52
N GLY A 67 2.44 17.05 7.50
CA GLY A 67 2.74 18.44 7.14
C GLY A 67 3.81 18.59 6.06
N ASP A 68 4.37 17.49 5.57
CA ASP A 68 5.57 17.45 4.74
C ASP A 68 5.31 16.91 3.32
N GLY A 69 4.06 16.95 2.85
CA GLY A 69 3.65 16.36 1.57
C GLY A 69 4.32 16.92 0.31
N ALA A 70 4.98 18.08 0.43
CA ALA A 70 5.76 18.69 -0.64
C ALA A 70 7.28 18.49 -0.48
N ASP A 71 7.74 17.92 0.65
CA ASP A 71 9.15 17.58 0.87
C ASP A 71 9.48 16.24 0.20
N PRO A 72 10.33 16.22 -0.84
CA PRO A 72 10.71 14.98 -1.51
C PRO A 72 11.40 13.97 -0.57
N SER A 73 12.05 14.42 0.50
CA SER A 73 12.70 13.55 1.47
C SER A 73 11.67 12.78 2.29
N ALA A 74 10.63 13.46 2.79
CA ALA A 74 9.54 12.82 3.53
C ALA A 74 8.77 11.82 2.67
N VAL A 75 8.48 12.16 1.41
CA VAL A 75 7.85 11.23 0.46
C VAL A 75 8.74 10.00 0.22
N ARG A 76 10.06 10.21 0.09
CA ARG A 76 11.01 9.12 -0.08
C ARG A 76 11.05 8.20 1.14
N ASP A 77 11.05 8.73 2.35
CA ASP A 77 11.06 7.94 3.57
C ASP A 77 9.85 7.00 3.63
N TYR A 78 8.66 7.50 3.28
CA TYR A 78 7.45 6.69 3.18
C TYR A 78 7.50 5.65 2.04
N LEU A 79 8.11 5.98 0.90
CA LEU A 79 8.34 5.00 -0.17
C LEU A 79 9.26 3.87 0.26
N GLU A 80 10.34 4.19 0.99
CA GLU A 80 11.27 3.18 1.53
C GLU A 80 10.56 2.27 2.54
N GLU A 81 9.71 2.82 3.41
CA GLU A 81 8.89 2.04 4.34
C GLU A 81 7.88 1.11 3.62
N LEU A 82 7.17 1.63 2.60
CA LEU A 82 6.24 0.82 1.81
C LEU A 82 6.98 -0.30 1.04
N ALA A 83 8.16 -0.01 0.50
CA ALA A 83 8.98 -0.98 -0.21
C ALA A 83 9.50 -2.10 0.72
N GLU A 84 9.90 -1.79 1.94
CA GLU A 84 10.29 -2.79 2.95
C GLU A 84 9.13 -3.74 3.30
N GLY A 85 7.93 -3.16 3.42
CA GLY A 85 6.69 -3.87 3.71
C GLY A 85 6.14 -4.69 2.55
N GLU A 86 6.57 -4.44 1.32
CA GLU A 86 5.91 -4.93 0.11
C GLU A 86 5.96 -6.47 0.00
N ARG A 87 4.80 -7.08 -0.21
CA ARG A 87 4.62 -8.51 -0.51
C ARG A 87 3.86 -8.63 -1.82
N ARG A 88 4.59 -8.71 -2.92
CA ARG A 88 4.02 -8.76 -4.28
C ARG A 88 3.78 -10.18 -4.77
N ARG A 89 2.64 -10.39 -5.41
CA ARG A 89 2.30 -11.60 -6.17
C ARG A 89 1.69 -11.20 -7.51
N VAL A 90 2.15 -11.82 -8.59
CA VAL A 90 1.56 -11.67 -9.93
C VAL A 90 0.70 -12.89 -10.21
N MET A 91 -0.59 -12.67 -10.46
CA MET A 91 -1.57 -13.71 -10.69
C MET A 91 -1.54 -14.20 -12.15
N PRO A 92 -1.96 -15.45 -12.41
CA PRO A 92 -2.20 -15.91 -13.78
C PRO A 92 -3.22 -14.99 -14.47
N GLY A 93 -2.79 -14.24 -15.48
CA GLY A 93 -3.60 -13.20 -16.15
C GLY A 93 -3.02 -11.79 -16.08
N GLY A 94 -1.96 -11.56 -15.30
CA GLY A 94 -1.22 -10.29 -15.26
C GLY A 94 -1.62 -9.36 -14.13
N GLU A 95 -2.73 -9.62 -13.44
CA GLU A 95 -3.15 -8.90 -12.23
C GLU A 95 -2.09 -9.02 -11.13
N VAL A 96 -1.83 -7.92 -10.43
CA VAL A 96 -0.82 -7.80 -9.40
C VAL A 96 -1.47 -7.54 -8.05
N TRP A 97 -1.10 -8.33 -7.07
CA TRP A 97 -1.53 -8.21 -5.68
C TRP A 97 -0.33 -7.78 -4.84
N VAL A 98 -0.53 -6.79 -3.98
CA VAL A 98 0.53 -6.27 -3.11
C VAL A 98 -0.01 -6.14 -1.71
N GLY A 99 0.58 -6.88 -0.77
CA GLY A 99 0.29 -6.74 0.65
C GLY A 99 1.34 -5.92 1.39
N TRP A 100 0.89 -5.11 2.34
CA TRP A 100 1.73 -4.33 3.26
C TRP A 100 1.33 -4.63 4.70
N PRO A 101 2.05 -5.53 5.40
CA PRO A 101 1.77 -5.84 6.81
C PRO A 101 2.04 -4.67 7.76
N ASN A 102 2.89 -3.74 7.35
CA ASN A 102 3.24 -2.52 8.09
C ASN A 102 2.27 -1.35 7.83
N LEU A 103 1.35 -1.46 6.88
CA LEU A 103 0.35 -0.43 6.59
C LEU A 103 -1.03 -0.88 7.09
N ARG A 104 -1.71 -0.05 7.88
CA ARG A 104 -3.04 -0.35 8.44
C ARG A 104 -4.02 0.78 8.21
N LEU A 105 -5.31 0.47 8.20
CA LEU A 105 -6.34 1.51 8.33
C LEU A 105 -6.21 2.20 9.69
N ALA A 106 -6.23 3.53 9.70
CA ALA A 106 -6.34 4.32 10.90
C ALA A 106 -7.69 4.03 11.57
N THR A 107 -7.67 3.61 12.84
CA THR A 107 -8.88 3.50 13.66
C THR A 107 -9.26 4.88 14.15
N SER A 108 -10.42 5.37 13.72
CA SER A 108 -11.06 6.60 14.21
C SER A 108 -11.40 6.54 15.69
#